data_AF-A0A1Q5QVF0-F1
#
_entry.id   AF-A0A1Q5QVF0-F1
#
_cell.length_a   1.000
_cell.length_b   1.000
_cell.length_c   1.000
_cell.angle_alpha   90.00
_cell.angle_beta   90.00
_cell.angle_gamma   90.00
#
_symmetry.space_group_name_H-M   'P 1'
#
loop_
_entity.id
_entity.type
_entity.pdbx_description
1 polymer ?
#
loop_
_entity_poly.entity_id
_entity_poly.type
_entity_poly.pdbx_seq_one_letter_code
_entity_poly.pdbx_strand_id
1 'polypeptide(L)'
;ALKALDVFGAKPILVSAYDLAETRRTKEMVRRLKRQRKKDSIVLLDSGNYEKFRLDDSKWRMRNFHRVLAMELHDLAFSFDDLFPTGSPREIAAASVRAVLRDQKLTRAPVLPIAHLPRNRAGEYRVELAPELLFRISDSLQPRMIAIPERELGASLFSRVSTIREIRQKLQELNYYQPIHVLGTGNPITIALLTAAGADSFDGLEWCRYVADVTTSTLHHFQHYELFQYQDELATSPIALEAAADPKVDYAGKTVFHNLDFYTVWIAKLRAAIQNERRLVEFMTKLLSEEAMELAKSTLTGVL
;
A
#
# COMPACT_ATOMS: atom_id res chain seq x y z
N ALA A 1 12.14 4.56 10.76
CA ALA A 1 11.52 3.71 9.71
C ALA A 1 12.54 2.90 8.91
N LEU A 2 13.24 3.47 7.90
CA LEU A 2 14.09 2.69 6.98
C LEU A 2 15.16 1.81 7.66
N LYS A 3 15.79 2.30 8.73
CA LYS A 3 16.73 1.50 9.54
C LYS A 3 16.06 0.25 10.13
N ALA A 4 14.87 0.37 10.69
CA ALA A 4 14.14 -0.75 11.29
C ALA A 4 13.73 -1.77 10.22
N LEU A 5 13.18 -1.32 9.08
CA LEU A 5 12.82 -2.18 7.96
C LEU A 5 14.01 -3.00 7.44
N ASP A 6 15.18 -2.37 7.30
CA ASP A 6 16.38 -3.04 6.82
C ASP A 6 17.07 -3.93 7.87
N VAL A 7 16.97 -3.59 9.17
CA VAL A 7 17.39 -4.49 10.25
C VAL A 7 16.49 -5.73 10.26
N PHE A 8 15.17 -5.55 10.31
CA PHE A 8 14.17 -6.62 10.29
C PHE A 8 14.24 -7.49 9.02
N GLY A 9 14.73 -6.92 7.91
CA GLY A 9 14.72 -7.58 6.62
C GLY A 9 13.33 -7.59 5.98
N ALA A 10 12.53 -6.54 6.21
CA ALA A 10 11.19 -6.39 5.63
C ALA A 10 11.24 -6.32 4.10
N LYS A 11 10.32 -7.03 3.43
CA LYS A 11 10.21 -7.10 1.96
C LYS A 11 8.75 -7.31 1.54
N PRO A 12 8.25 -6.62 0.50
CA PRO A 12 8.85 -5.46 -0.16
C PRO A 12 8.82 -4.18 0.72
N ILE A 13 9.45 -3.09 0.28
CA ILE A 13 9.36 -1.77 0.94
C ILE A 13 8.95 -0.67 -0.04
N LEU A 14 8.17 0.30 0.45
CA LEU A 14 7.85 1.54 -0.27
C LEU A 14 8.58 2.72 0.39
N VAL A 15 9.11 3.62 -0.44
CA VAL A 15 9.81 4.83 0.00
C VAL A 15 9.35 6.03 -0.84
N SER A 16 9.10 7.16 -0.20
CA SER A 16 8.75 8.39 -0.92
C SER A 16 9.98 9.02 -1.57
N ALA A 17 9.86 9.40 -2.85
CA ALA A 17 10.87 10.21 -3.52
C ALA A 17 11.07 11.57 -2.85
N TYR A 18 10.03 12.09 -2.16
CA TYR A 18 10.11 13.33 -1.40
C TYR A 18 11.20 13.24 -0.32
N ASP A 19 11.29 12.13 0.39
CA ASP A 19 12.30 11.90 1.44
C ASP A 19 13.71 11.66 0.87
N LEU A 20 13.80 11.24 -0.39
CA LEU A 20 15.05 11.05 -1.12
C LEU A 20 15.52 12.30 -1.89
N ALA A 21 14.78 13.40 -1.78
CA ALA A 21 15.20 14.69 -2.30
C ALA A 21 16.59 15.08 -1.79
N GLU A 22 17.36 15.80 -2.59
CA GLU A 22 18.73 16.22 -2.24
C GLU A 22 18.85 16.92 -0.88
N THR A 23 17.85 17.71 -0.51
CA THR A 23 17.81 18.44 0.75
C THR A 23 17.47 17.57 1.96
N ARG A 24 17.01 16.33 1.76
CA ARG A 24 16.47 15.44 2.80
C ARG A 24 17.24 14.13 2.90
N ARG A 25 17.77 13.64 1.77
CA ARG A 25 18.48 12.36 1.69
C ARG A 25 19.75 12.38 2.52
N THR A 26 20.03 11.25 3.16
CA THR A 26 21.32 10.99 3.80
C THR A 26 22.10 9.93 3.03
N LYS A 27 23.44 9.94 3.16
CA LYS A 27 24.29 8.87 2.61
C LYS A 27 23.88 7.50 3.15
N GLU A 28 23.40 7.45 4.39
CA GLU A 28 22.93 6.22 5.01
C GLU A 28 21.69 5.67 4.31
N MET A 29 20.67 6.49 4.06
CA MET A 29 19.46 6.05 3.33
C MET A 29 19.82 5.42 1.99
N VAL A 30 20.68 6.10 1.22
CA VAL A 30 21.15 5.59 -0.09
C VAL A 30 21.84 4.23 0.05
N ARG A 31 22.72 4.07 1.06
CA ARG A 31 23.39 2.79 1.32
C ARG A 31 22.39 1.68 1.67
N ARG A 32 21.37 1.97 2.50
CA ARG A 32 20.35 0.98 2.89
C ARG A 32 19.50 0.54 1.71
N LEU A 33 19.05 1.49 0.88
CA LEU A 33 18.27 1.15 -0.32
C LEU A 33 19.07 0.29 -1.29
N LYS A 34 20.32 0.67 -1.57
CA LYS A 34 21.22 -0.16 -2.41
C LYS A 34 21.42 -1.57 -1.84
N ARG A 35 21.45 -1.72 -0.51
CA ARG A 35 21.56 -3.04 0.13
C ARG A 35 20.24 -3.83 0.00
N GLN A 36 19.09 -3.20 0.21
CA GLN A 36 17.79 -3.86 0.10
C GLN A 36 17.57 -4.43 -1.29
N ARG A 37 17.89 -3.66 -2.34
CA ARG A 37 17.83 -4.12 -3.74
C ARG A 37 18.69 -5.35 -4.02
N LYS A 38 19.76 -5.58 -3.25
CA LYS A 38 20.66 -6.74 -3.40
C LYS A 38 20.21 -7.96 -2.59
N LYS A 39 19.24 -7.83 -1.69
CA LYS A 39 18.80 -8.87 -0.74
C LYS A 39 17.48 -9.52 -1.15
N ASP A 40 17.19 -9.68 -2.44
CA ASP A 40 15.89 -10.19 -2.93
C ASP A 40 14.67 -9.40 -2.38
N SER A 41 14.85 -8.11 -2.08
CA SER A 41 13.76 -7.20 -1.72
C SER A 41 13.45 -6.30 -2.90
N ILE A 42 12.18 -5.91 -3.02
CA ILE A 42 11.72 -4.93 -4.00
C ILE A 42 11.63 -3.58 -3.29
N VAL A 43 12.31 -2.57 -3.83
CA VAL A 43 12.16 -1.17 -3.43
C VAL A 43 11.21 -0.48 -4.40
N LEU A 44 10.03 -0.12 -3.92
CA LEU A 44 9.04 0.68 -4.64
C LEU A 44 9.22 2.16 -4.28
N LEU A 45 9.38 3.00 -5.30
CA LEU A 45 9.52 4.45 -5.14
C LEU A 45 8.19 5.14 -5.41
N ASP A 46 7.63 5.81 -4.41
CA ASP A 46 6.47 6.69 -4.59
C ASP A 46 6.90 8.09 -5.10
N SER A 47 5.99 8.77 -5.81
CA SER A 47 6.26 10.06 -6.47
C SER A 47 6.51 11.21 -5.49
N GLY A 48 6.05 11.06 -4.24
CA GLY A 48 6.14 12.08 -3.20
C GLY A 48 5.07 13.18 -3.31
N ASN A 49 4.08 13.01 -4.20
CA ASN A 49 2.97 13.94 -4.34
C ASN A 49 2.08 13.97 -3.08
N TYR A 50 2.00 12.86 -2.33
CA TYR A 50 1.28 12.84 -1.06
C TYR A 50 1.92 13.79 -0.03
N GLU A 51 3.25 13.74 0.16
CA GLU A 51 3.94 14.66 1.08
C GLU A 51 3.80 16.11 0.63
N LYS A 52 3.91 16.38 -0.68
CA LYS A 52 3.68 17.70 -1.26
C LYS A 52 2.32 18.26 -0.85
N PHE A 53 1.25 17.48 -1.03
CA PHE A 53 -0.10 17.91 -0.68
C PHE A 53 -0.27 18.09 0.83
N ARG A 54 0.19 17.12 1.63
CA ARG A 54 0.04 17.13 3.09
C ARG A 54 0.82 18.25 3.78
N LEU A 55 1.98 18.61 3.24
CA LEU A 55 2.88 19.64 3.79
C LEU A 55 2.76 20.99 3.09
N ASP A 56 1.84 21.12 2.12
CA ASP A 56 1.67 22.30 1.28
C ASP A 56 2.98 22.78 0.62
N ASP A 57 3.82 21.83 0.18
CA ASP A 57 5.15 22.13 -0.34
C ASP A 57 5.15 22.37 -1.85
N SER A 58 4.83 23.60 -2.25
CA SER A 58 4.87 24.05 -3.65
C SER A 58 6.24 23.96 -4.33
N LYS A 59 7.32 23.71 -3.58
CA LYS A 59 8.67 23.52 -4.12
C LYS A 59 8.89 22.10 -4.65
N TRP A 60 8.11 21.11 -4.20
CA TRP A 60 8.15 19.77 -4.77
C TRP A 60 7.47 19.76 -6.14
N ARG A 61 8.30 19.57 -7.17
CA ARG A 61 7.87 19.57 -8.57
C ARG A 61 8.43 18.34 -9.27
N MET A 62 7.88 18.05 -10.45
CA MET A 62 8.31 16.95 -11.32
C MET A 62 9.83 16.88 -11.51
N ARG A 63 10.51 18.03 -11.68
CA ARG A 63 11.98 18.09 -11.79
C ARG A 63 12.71 17.52 -10.56
N ASN A 64 12.13 17.64 -9.37
CA ASN A 64 12.71 17.13 -8.13
C ASN A 64 12.55 15.61 -8.08
N PHE A 65 11.36 15.11 -8.40
CA PHE A 65 11.10 13.68 -8.57
C PHE A 65 12.03 13.06 -9.62
N HIS A 66 12.16 13.68 -10.80
CA HIS A 66 13.04 13.21 -11.89
C HIS A 66 14.50 13.06 -11.46
N ARG A 67 15.02 13.98 -10.63
CA ARG A 67 16.36 13.86 -10.06
C ARG A 67 16.51 12.64 -9.17
N VAL A 68 15.49 12.30 -8.38
CA VAL A 68 15.48 11.12 -7.52
C VAL A 68 15.32 9.85 -8.34
N LEU A 69 14.42 9.86 -9.33
CA LEU A 69 14.18 8.75 -10.24
C LEU A 69 15.46 8.35 -10.97
N ALA A 70 16.22 9.32 -11.48
CA ALA A 70 17.49 9.11 -12.17
C ALA A 70 18.61 8.53 -11.26
N MET A 71 18.44 8.49 -9.94
CA MET A 71 19.40 7.84 -9.04
C MET A 71 19.30 6.30 -9.04
N GLU A 72 18.25 5.74 -9.65
CA GLU A 72 17.99 4.30 -9.75
C GLU A 72 18.13 3.58 -8.39
N LEU A 73 17.58 4.15 -7.32
CA LEU A 73 17.56 3.54 -5.98
C LEU A 73 16.35 2.63 -5.74
N HIS A 74 15.66 2.23 -6.81
CA HIS A 74 14.40 1.51 -6.77
C HIS A 74 14.38 0.38 -7.82
N ASP A 75 13.46 -0.56 -7.65
CA ASP A 75 13.18 -1.65 -8.60
C ASP A 75 11.86 -1.42 -9.35
N LEU A 76 10.95 -0.64 -8.76
CA LEU A 76 9.71 -0.15 -9.34
C LEU A 76 9.52 1.30 -8.89
N ALA A 77 8.88 2.13 -9.70
CA ALA A 77 8.52 3.50 -9.30
C ALA A 77 7.10 3.83 -9.74
N PHE A 78 6.37 4.61 -8.96
CA PHE A 78 5.15 5.26 -9.43
C PHE A 78 5.50 6.49 -10.27
N SER A 79 4.70 6.75 -11.31
CA SER A 79 4.83 7.98 -12.11
C SER A 79 4.48 9.21 -11.29
N PHE A 80 5.06 10.36 -11.65
CA PHE A 80 4.62 11.66 -11.15
C PHE A 80 3.26 12.01 -11.75
N ASP A 81 2.24 11.77 -10.95
CA ASP A 81 0.82 11.82 -11.24
C ASP A 81 0.21 13.23 -11.09
N ASP A 82 -1.05 13.35 -11.50
CA ASP A 82 -1.92 14.49 -11.22
C ASP A 82 -2.93 14.08 -10.14
N LEU A 83 -2.83 14.71 -8.95
CA LEU A 83 -3.71 14.44 -7.81
C LEU A 83 -5.15 14.92 -8.02
N PHE A 84 -5.38 15.83 -8.98
CA PHE A 84 -6.68 16.46 -9.20
C PHE A 84 -7.06 16.42 -10.68
N PRO A 85 -7.16 15.21 -11.28
CA PRO A 85 -7.44 15.09 -12.68
C PRO A 85 -8.84 15.63 -13.01
N THR A 86 -8.99 16.13 -14.22
CA THR A 86 -10.28 16.63 -14.74
C THR A 86 -10.56 16.00 -16.10
N GLY A 87 -11.84 15.94 -16.46
CA GLY A 87 -12.30 15.38 -17.74
C GLY A 87 -12.88 13.97 -17.63
N SER A 88 -13.01 13.32 -18.79
CA SER A 88 -13.54 11.97 -18.97
C SER A 88 -12.51 10.88 -18.60
N PRO A 89 -12.95 9.64 -18.30
CA PRO A 89 -12.03 8.52 -18.05
C PRO A 89 -10.98 8.33 -19.16
N ARG A 90 -11.33 8.59 -20.42
CA ARG A 90 -10.42 8.50 -21.56
C ARG A 90 -9.31 9.56 -21.50
N GLU A 91 -9.65 10.80 -21.17
CA GLU A 91 -8.68 11.90 -21.08
C GLU A 91 -7.73 11.70 -19.90
N ILE A 92 -8.28 11.30 -18.75
CA ILE A 92 -7.52 11.01 -17.53
C ILE A 92 -6.59 9.80 -17.76
N ALA A 93 -7.09 8.72 -18.36
CA ALA A 93 -6.26 7.58 -18.72
C ALA A 93 -5.12 8.00 -19.64
N ALA A 94 -5.40 8.75 -20.71
CA ALA A 94 -4.37 9.23 -21.63
C ALA A 94 -3.33 10.13 -20.94
N ALA A 95 -3.73 10.95 -19.96
CA ALA A 95 -2.81 11.74 -19.16
C ALA A 95 -1.91 10.86 -18.26
N SER A 96 -2.48 9.85 -17.60
CA SER A 96 -1.74 8.87 -16.80
C SER A 96 -0.72 8.10 -17.65
N VAL A 97 -1.13 7.63 -18.84
CA VAL A 97 -0.24 6.97 -19.81
C VAL A 97 0.91 7.88 -20.22
N ARG A 98 0.65 9.15 -20.53
CA ARG A 98 1.70 10.12 -20.86
C ARG A 98 2.65 10.36 -19.68
N ALA A 99 2.16 10.39 -18.44
CA ALA A 99 2.98 10.55 -17.25
C ALA A 99 3.94 9.36 -17.07
N VAL A 100 3.42 8.13 -17.18
CA VAL A 100 4.24 6.91 -17.12
C VAL A 100 5.30 6.91 -18.21
N LEU A 101 4.94 7.13 -19.47
CA LEU A 101 5.88 7.12 -20.60
C LEU A 101 6.93 8.24 -20.51
N ARG A 102 6.57 9.39 -19.93
CA ARG A 102 7.50 10.50 -19.67
C ARG A 102 8.55 10.08 -18.65
N ASP A 103 8.13 9.50 -17.53
CA ASP A 103 9.01 9.18 -16.41
C ASP A 103 9.85 7.92 -16.69
N GLN A 104 9.30 6.96 -17.45
CA GLN A 104 10.00 5.76 -17.89
C GLN A 104 11.27 6.07 -18.70
N LYS A 105 11.37 7.25 -19.32
CA LYS A 105 12.59 7.67 -20.05
C LYS A 105 13.79 7.93 -19.13
N LEU A 106 13.58 8.08 -17.83
CA LEU A 106 14.62 8.48 -16.87
C LEU A 106 15.15 7.33 -16.00
N THR A 107 14.58 6.13 -16.12
CA THR A 107 14.97 4.95 -15.34
C THR A 107 14.78 3.69 -16.16
N ARG A 108 15.61 2.68 -15.90
CA ARG A 108 15.41 1.34 -16.47
C ARG A 108 14.39 0.51 -15.70
N ALA A 109 14.09 0.89 -14.45
CA ALA A 109 13.06 0.23 -13.66
C ALA A 109 11.66 0.51 -14.26
N PRO A 110 10.72 -0.45 -14.19
CA PRO A 110 9.34 -0.20 -14.60
C PRO A 110 8.71 0.95 -13.81
N VAL A 111 8.09 1.87 -14.55
CA VAL A 111 7.25 2.93 -13.99
C VAL A 111 5.79 2.51 -14.03
N LEU A 112 5.10 2.63 -12.89
CA LEU A 112 3.75 2.18 -12.65
C LEU A 112 2.79 3.37 -12.58
N PRO A 113 1.57 3.26 -13.13
CA PRO A 113 0.55 4.31 -13.02
C PRO A 113 -0.09 4.35 -11.62
N ILE A 114 -0.40 5.57 -11.18
CA ILE A 114 -1.40 5.83 -10.13
C ILE A 114 -2.64 6.40 -10.83
N ALA A 115 -3.80 5.79 -10.59
CA ALA A 115 -5.10 6.23 -11.06
C ALA A 115 -5.75 7.09 -9.97
N HIS A 116 -5.84 8.39 -10.22
CA HIS A 116 -6.60 9.33 -9.41
C HIS A 116 -7.97 9.58 -10.05
N LEU A 117 -9.01 9.68 -9.21
CA LEU A 117 -10.36 9.96 -9.64
C LEU A 117 -10.64 11.46 -9.68
N PRO A 118 -11.38 11.96 -10.70
CA PRO A 118 -11.82 13.33 -10.72
C PRO A 118 -12.86 13.55 -9.62
N ARG A 119 -13.02 14.80 -9.19
CA ARG A 119 -14.03 15.20 -8.21
C ARG A 119 -15.24 15.85 -8.86
N ASN A 120 -16.41 15.68 -8.26
CA ASN A 120 -17.62 16.39 -8.64
C ASN A 120 -17.60 17.84 -8.11
N ARG A 121 -18.64 18.62 -8.39
CA ARG A 121 -18.75 20.02 -7.91
C ARG A 121 -18.81 20.15 -6.38
N ALA A 122 -19.25 19.12 -5.68
CA ALA A 122 -19.26 19.06 -4.22
C ALA A 122 -17.89 18.66 -3.63
N GLY A 123 -16.90 18.36 -4.48
CA GLY A 123 -15.56 17.94 -4.05
C GLY A 123 -15.43 16.46 -3.72
N GLU A 124 -16.45 15.65 -3.99
CA GLU A 124 -16.47 14.20 -3.77
C GLU A 124 -15.85 13.48 -4.96
N TYR A 125 -15.16 12.36 -4.72
CA TYR A 125 -14.61 11.55 -5.81
C TYR A 125 -15.72 10.92 -6.63
N ARG A 126 -15.53 10.92 -7.95
CA ARG A 126 -16.41 10.23 -8.90
C ARG A 126 -16.05 8.75 -8.99
N VAL A 127 -16.39 8.02 -7.92
CA VAL A 127 -16.08 6.60 -7.71
C VAL A 127 -16.60 5.73 -8.86
N GLU A 128 -17.74 6.10 -9.46
CA GLU A 128 -18.35 5.38 -10.57
C GLU A 128 -17.46 5.30 -11.83
N LEU A 129 -16.44 6.16 -11.92
CA LEU A 129 -15.50 6.17 -13.04
C LEU A 129 -14.30 5.23 -12.84
N ALA A 130 -14.10 4.70 -11.63
CA ALA A 130 -12.90 3.94 -11.30
C ALA A 130 -12.71 2.68 -12.17
N PRO A 131 -13.73 1.82 -12.38
CA PRO A 131 -13.56 0.60 -13.18
C PRO A 131 -13.09 0.90 -14.61
N GLU A 132 -13.76 1.84 -15.27
CA GLU A 132 -13.46 2.24 -16.65
C GLU A 132 -12.09 2.93 -16.77
N LEU A 133 -11.74 3.78 -15.80
CA LEU A 133 -10.44 4.45 -15.79
C LEU A 133 -9.29 3.45 -15.66
N LEU A 134 -9.36 2.55 -14.67
CA LEU A 134 -8.31 1.56 -14.43
C LEU A 134 -8.20 0.58 -15.61
N PHE A 135 -9.32 0.17 -16.21
CA PHE A 135 -9.33 -0.64 -17.43
C PHE A 135 -8.57 0.05 -18.56
N ARG A 136 -8.89 1.30 -18.88
CA ARG A 136 -8.24 2.03 -19.99
C ARG A 136 -6.74 2.22 -19.80
N ILE A 137 -6.31 2.52 -18.58
CA ILE A 137 -4.88 2.65 -18.26
C ILE A 137 -4.19 1.30 -18.47
N SER A 138 -4.81 0.23 -17.96
CA SER A 138 -4.26 -1.13 -18.01
C SER A 138 -4.19 -1.66 -19.43
N ASP A 139 -5.28 -1.57 -20.20
CA ASP A 139 -5.33 -1.92 -21.63
C ASP A 139 -4.24 -1.22 -22.46
N SER A 140 -3.97 0.06 -22.14
CA SER A 140 -2.99 0.86 -22.87
C SER A 140 -1.53 0.56 -22.50
N LEU A 141 -1.23 0.24 -21.24
CA LEU A 141 0.14 0.13 -20.74
C LEU A 141 0.59 -1.29 -20.40
N GLN A 142 -0.35 -2.18 -20.12
CA GLN A 142 -0.11 -3.48 -19.50
C GLN A 142 0.89 -3.42 -18.32
N PRO A 143 0.69 -2.52 -17.34
CA PRO A 143 1.66 -2.30 -16.29
C PRO A 143 1.72 -3.51 -15.35
N ARG A 144 2.89 -3.74 -14.74
CA ARG A 144 3.05 -4.82 -13.74
C ARG A 144 2.06 -4.72 -12.57
N MET A 145 1.59 -3.50 -12.29
CA MET A 145 0.63 -3.18 -11.23
C MET A 145 0.04 -1.79 -11.50
N ILE A 146 -1.22 -1.57 -11.19
CA ILE A 146 -1.88 -0.26 -11.23
C ILE A 146 -2.29 0.12 -9.82
N ALA A 147 -2.02 1.36 -9.41
CA ALA A 147 -2.34 1.84 -8.07
C ALA A 147 -3.55 2.76 -8.05
N ILE A 148 -4.30 2.76 -6.95
CA ILE A 148 -5.39 3.69 -6.65
C ILE A 148 -5.37 4.01 -5.14
N PRO A 149 -5.52 5.28 -4.72
CA PRO A 149 -5.56 5.60 -3.30
C PRO A 149 -6.83 5.11 -2.61
N GLU A 150 -6.69 4.53 -1.42
CA GLU A 150 -7.82 3.96 -0.66
C GLU A 150 -8.96 4.97 -0.48
N ARG A 151 -8.59 6.21 -0.15
CA ARG A 151 -9.53 7.32 0.10
C ARG A 151 -10.40 7.68 -1.10
N GLU A 152 -10.02 7.25 -2.30
CA GLU A 152 -10.74 7.54 -3.56
C GLU A 152 -11.73 6.43 -3.91
N LEU A 153 -11.66 5.28 -3.24
CA LEU A 153 -12.53 4.14 -3.50
C LEU A 153 -13.92 4.27 -2.86
N GLY A 154 -14.13 5.25 -1.99
CA GLY A 154 -15.42 5.48 -1.34
C GLY A 154 -15.33 6.00 0.09
N ALA A 155 -16.47 6.47 0.60
CA ALA A 155 -16.58 7.10 1.91
C ALA A 155 -16.55 6.10 3.08
N SER A 156 -17.01 4.87 2.88
CA SER A 156 -17.08 3.80 3.89
C SER A 156 -16.30 2.56 3.46
N LEU A 157 -15.95 1.70 4.42
CA LEU A 157 -15.27 0.43 4.16
C LEU A 157 -16.01 -0.41 3.10
N PHE A 158 -17.32 -0.61 3.26
CA PHE A 158 -18.09 -1.40 2.29
C PHE A 158 -18.14 -0.75 0.91
N SER A 159 -18.26 0.59 0.82
CA SER A 159 -18.18 1.26 -0.47
C SER A 159 -16.82 1.04 -1.16
N ARG A 160 -15.72 1.06 -0.40
CA ARG A 160 -14.37 0.81 -0.95
C ARG A 160 -14.23 -0.63 -1.44
N VAL A 161 -14.75 -1.59 -0.69
CA VAL A 161 -14.75 -3.02 -1.07
C VAL A 161 -15.57 -3.23 -2.34
N SER A 162 -16.78 -2.67 -2.42
CA SER A 162 -17.62 -2.74 -3.63
C SER A 162 -16.92 -2.12 -4.84
N THR A 163 -16.30 -0.95 -4.70
CA THR A 163 -15.56 -0.32 -5.80
C THR A 163 -14.39 -1.19 -6.28
N ILE A 164 -13.61 -1.79 -5.37
CA ILE A 164 -12.54 -2.72 -5.78
C ILE A 164 -13.10 -3.93 -6.51
N ARG A 165 -14.26 -4.45 -6.08
CA ARG A 165 -14.91 -5.56 -6.76
C ARG A 165 -15.33 -5.19 -8.18
N GLU A 166 -15.92 -4.02 -8.37
CA GLU A 166 -16.31 -3.50 -9.69
C GLU A 166 -15.09 -3.27 -10.59
N ILE A 167 -14.01 -2.69 -10.04
CA ILE A 167 -12.73 -2.56 -10.74
C ILE A 167 -12.21 -3.93 -11.18
N ARG A 168 -12.18 -4.91 -10.27
CA ARG A 168 -11.70 -6.26 -10.56
C ARG A 168 -12.52 -6.92 -11.66
N GLN A 169 -13.84 -6.83 -11.60
CA GLN A 169 -14.74 -7.37 -12.64
C GLN A 169 -14.47 -6.72 -13.99
N LYS A 170 -14.29 -5.39 -14.03
CA LYS A 170 -13.98 -4.69 -15.28
C LYS A 170 -12.60 -5.08 -15.83
N LEU A 171 -11.59 -5.24 -14.98
CA LEU A 171 -10.26 -5.67 -15.38
C LEU A 171 -10.21 -7.13 -15.87
N GLN A 172 -11.19 -7.97 -15.54
CA GLN A 172 -11.31 -9.34 -16.07
C GLN A 172 -11.66 -9.37 -17.57
N GLU A 173 -12.10 -8.25 -18.15
CA GLU A 173 -12.28 -8.13 -19.60
C GLU A 173 -10.95 -8.07 -20.37
N LEU A 174 -9.83 -7.81 -19.67
CA LEU A 174 -8.48 -7.84 -20.27
C LEU A 174 -8.03 -9.28 -20.51
N ASN A 175 -7.16 -9.48 -21.51
CA ASN A 175 -6.57 -10.78 -21.81
C ASN A 175 -5.44 -11.20 -20.84
N TYR A 176 -5.25 -10.46 -19.75
CA TYR A 176 -4.26 -10.75 -18.72
C TYR A 176 -4.76 -10.28 -17.34
N TYR A 177 -4.19 -10.85 -16.28
CA TYR A 177 -4.49 -10.42 -14.92
C TYR A 177 -3.72 -9.13 -14.59
N GLN A 178 -4.45 -8.04 -14.36
CA GLN A 178 -3.87 -6.78 -13.88
C GLN A 178 -3.88 -6.72 -12.34
N PRO A 179 -2.73 -6.67 -11.66
CA PRO A 179 -2.68 -6.50 -10.20
C PRO A 179 -3.07 -5.08 -9.79
N ILE A 180 -3.87 -4.96 -8.72
CA ILE A 180 -4.33 -3.70 -8.13
C ILE A 180 -3.57 -3.44 -6.82
N HIS A 181 -2.93 -2.28 -6.74
CA HIS A 181 -2.32 -1.77 -5.51
C HIS A 181 -3.22 -0.70 -4.88
N VAL A 182 -3.55 -0.85 -3.62
CA VAL A 182 -4.33 0.15 -2.88
C VAL A 182 -3.38 0.96 -2.01
N LEU A 183 -3.25 2.25 -2.33
CA LEU A 183 -2.31 3.13 -1.64
C LEU A 183 -2.85 3.57 -0.28
N GLY A 184 -2.02 3.45 0.75
CA GLY A 184 -2.29 3.99 2.09
C GLY A 184 -3.23 3.15 2.97
N THR A 185 -3.36 1.85 2.69
CA THR A 185 -4.13 0.88 3.49
C THR A 185 -3.20 -0.02 4.31
N GLY A 186 -3.09 0.23 5.62
CA GLY A 186 -2.36 -0.67 6.52
C GLY A 186 -3.23 -1.43 7.53
N ASN A 187 -4.53 -1.11 7.66
CA ASN A 187 -5.39 -1.81 8.61
C ASN A 187 -5.62 -3.29 8.20
N PRO A 188 -5.32 -4.29 9.06
CA PRO A 188 -5.46 -5.71 8.70
C PRO A 188 -6.87 -6.12 8.25
N ILE A 189 -7.91 -5.62 8.91
CA ILE A 189 -9.31 -5.92 8.56
C ILE A 189 -9.63 -5.36 7.18
N THR A 190 -9.26 -4.11 6.92
CA THR A 190 -9.45 -3.47 5.60
C THR A 190 -8.68 -4.21 4.51
N ILE A 191 -7.41 -4.57 4.75
CA ILE A 191 -6.59 -5.33 3.80
C ILE A 191 -7.28 -6.64 3.42
N ALA A 192 -7.76 -7.40 4.41
CA ALA A 192 -8.40 -8.69 4.16
C ALA A 192 -9.68 -8.55 3.31
N LEU A 193 -10.53 -7.57 3.61
CA LEU A 193 -11.77 -7.31 2.86
C LEU A 193 -11.49 -6.82 1.43
N LEU A 194 -10.54 -5.91 1.24
CA LEU A 194 -10.14 -5.45 -0.09
C LEU A 194 -9.47 -6.58 -0.90
N THR A 195 -8.72 -7.46 -0.24
CA THR A 195 -8.15 -8.65 -0.87
C THR A 195 -9.25 -9.59 -1.35
N ALA A 196 -10.28 -9.84 -0.53
CA ALA A 196 -11.45 -10.63 -0.92
C ALA A 196 -12.19 -10.02 -2.13
N ALA A 197 -12.23 -8.69 -2.24
CA ALA A 197 -12.79 -8.01 -3.41
C ALA A 197 -11.88 -8.04 -4.65
N GLY A 198 -10.61 -8.41 -4.51
CA GLY A 198 -9.67 -8.62 -5.60
C GLY A 198 -8.53 -7.60 -5.70
N ALA A 199 -8.20 -6.87 -4.63
CA ALA A 199 -6.95 -6.13 -4.52
C ALA A 199 -5.77 -7.05 -4.18
N ASP A 200 -4.56 -6.68 -4.62
CA ASP A 200 -3.38 -7.57 -4.62
C ASP A 200 -2.25 -7.10 -3.70
N SER A 201 -2.12 -5.78 -3.55
CA SER A 201 -0.98 -5.17 -2.90
C SER A 201 -1.40 -3.91 -2.16
N PHE A 202 -0.71 -3.63 -1.06
CA PHE A 202 -1.06 -2.57 -0.13
C PHE A 202 0.23 -1.93 0.41
N ASP A 203 0.17 -0.66 0.73
CA ASP A 203 1.15 0.02 1.57
C ASP A 203 0.42 0.81 2.66
N GLY A 204 1.07 1.05 3.78
CA GLY A 204 0.49 1.78 4.90
C GLY A 204 1.54 2.14 5.94
N LEU A 205 1.17 3.01 6.87
CA LEU A 205 2.04 3.46 7.96
C LEU A 205 1.62 2.90 9.31
N GLU A 206 0.60 2.04 9.33
CA GLU A 206 -0.02 1.50 10.53
C GLU A 206 0.98 0.72 11.38
N TRP A 207 1.88 -0.03 10.73
CA TRP A 207 2.97 -0.77 11.38
C TRP A 207 3.92 0.11 12.21
N CYS A 208 3.99 1.43 11.97
CA CYS A 208 4.80 2.36 12.75
C CYS A 208 3.98 3.45 13.45
N ARG A 209 2.64 3.37 13.43
CA ARG A 209 1.72 4.36 14.02
C ARG A 209 0.80 3.79 15.08
N TYR A 210 0.62 2.48 15.11
CA TYR A 210 -0.26 1.77 16.04
C TYR A 210 0.51 0.61 16.69
N VAL A 211 -0.18 -0.12 17.56
CA VAL A 211 0.23 -1.44 18.06
C VAL A 211 -0.75 -2.46 17.49
N ALA A 212 -0.24 -3.50 16.86
CA ALA A 212 -1.07 -4.62 16.42
C ALA A 212 -1.29 -5.60 17.57
N ASP A 213 -2.53 -6.02 17.78
CA ASP A 213 -2.84 -7.17 18.63
C ASP A 213 -2.70 -8.44 17.79
N VAL A 214 -1.75 -9.30 18.14
CA VAL A 214 -1.47 -10.56 17.42
C VAL A 214 -2.65 -11.52 17.49
N THR A 215 -3.47 -11.44 18.54
CA THR A 215 -4.59 -12.35 18.79
C THR A 215 -5.82 -11.96 17.99
N THR A 216 -6.19 -10.68 18.03
CA THR A 216 -7.44 -10.17 17.43
C THR A 216 -7.23 -9.50 16.07
N SER A 217 -5.98 -9.24 15.68
CA SER A 217 -5.60 -8.48 14.48
C SER A 217 -6.13 -7.03 14.46
N THR A 218 -6.53 -6.48 15.61
CA THR A 218 -6.91 -5.07 15.73
C THR A 218 -5.71 -4.17 15.94
N LEU A 219 -5.89 -2.88 15.63
CA LEU A 219 -4.88 -1.85 15.84
C LEU A 219 -5.26 -0.96 17.03
N HIS A 220 -4.31 -0.72 17.91
CA HIS A 220 -4.45 0.09 19.11
C HIS A 220 -3.51 1.29 19.07
N HIS A 221 -3.78 2.30 19.90
CA HIS A 221 -2.93 3.46 20.00
C HIS A 221 -1.47 3.06 20.28
N PHE A 222 -0.51 3.77 19.68
CA PHE A 222 0.92 3.42 19.77
C PHE A 222 1.41 3.28 21.23
N GLN A 223 0.86 4.11 22.13
CA GLN A 223 1.20 4.12 23.56
C GLN A 223 0.68 2.89 24.33
N HIS A 224 -0.14 2.04 23.72
CA HIS A 224 -0.68 0.86 24.39
C HIS A 224 0.26 -0.35 24.33
N TYR A 225 1.47 -0.23 23.74
CA TYR A 225 2.36 -1.38 23.53
C TYR A 225 2.64 -2.18 24.80
N GLU A 226 2.78 -1.52 25.96
CA GLU A 226 2.99 -2.18 27.26
C GLU A 226 1.85 -3.14 27.64
N LEU A 227 0.62 -2.86 27.19
CA LEU A 227 -0.52 -3.76 27.39
C LEU A 227 -0.43 -5.04 26.53
N PHE A 228 0.46 -5.05 25.53
CA PHE A 228 0.66 -6.15 24.59
C PHE A 228 2.04 -6.79 24.68
N GLN A 229 2.93 -6.34 25.59
CA GLN A 229 4.28 -6.89 25.74
C GLN A 229 4.30 -8.40 26.02
N TYR A 230 3.26 -8.94 26.65
CA TYR A 230 3.13 -10.40 26.82
C TYR A 230 3.10 -11.16 25.48
N GLN A 231 2.78 -10.49 24.37
CA GLN A 231 2.79 -11.06 23.02
C GLN A 231 4.20 -11.09 22.39
N ASP A 232 5.21 -10.44 22.97
CA ASP A 232 6.59 -10.50 22.48
C ASP A 232 7.11 -11.95 22.50
N GLU A 233 6.65 -12.76 23.45
CA GLU A 233 6.98 -14.21 23.54
C GLU A 233 6.36 -15.03 22.39
N LEU A 234 5.35 -14.49 21.70
CA LEU A 234 4.71 -15.11 20.54
C LEU A 234 5.43 -14.77 19.23
N ALA A 235 6.43 -13.88 19.26
CA ALA A 235 7.11 -13.40 18.08
C ALA A 235 7.85 -14.56 17.37
N THR A 236 7.73 -14.60 16.04
CA THR A 236 8.37 -15.64 15.22
C THR A 236 9.72 -15.21 14.64
N SER A 237 9.94 -13.90 14.52
CA SER A 237 11.20 -13.32 14.07
C SER A 237 12.21 -13.26 15.21
N PRO A 238 13.43 -13.83 15.03
CA PRO A 238 14.51 -13.67 16.00
C PRO A 238 14.82 -12.19 16.30
N ILE A 239 14.64 -11.32 15.32
CA ILE A 239 14.89 -9.88 15.46
C ILE A 239 13.87 -9.23 16.38
N ALA A 240 12.60 -9.64 16.30
CA ALA A 240 11.56 -9.12 17.18
C ALA A 240 11.78 -9.60 18.63
N LEU A 241 12.12 -10.89 18.80
CA LEU A 241 12.49 -11.46 20.11
C LEU A 241 13.68 -10.74 20.74
N GLU A 242 14.76 -10.56 19.99
CA GLU A 242 15.95 -9.83 20.46
C GLU A 242 15.64 -8.38 20.79
N ALA A 243 14.85 -7.70 19.96
CA ALA A 243 14.50 -6.30 20.19
C ALA A 243 13.62 -6.11 21.44
N ALA A 244 12.69 -7.02 21.70
CA ALA A 244 11.86 -6.98 22.90
C ALA A 244 12.70 -7.10 24.18
N ALA A 245 13.71 -7.99 24.17
CA ALA A 245 14.59 -8.24 25.30
C ALA A 245 15.72 -7.20 25.49
N ASP A 246 16.16 -6.53 24.43
CA ASP A 246 17.31 -5.61 24.50
C ASP A 246 16.93 -4.27 25.16
N PRO A 247 17.54 -3.91 26.31
CA PRO A 247 17.28 -2.62 26.97
C PRO A 247 17.78 -1.40 26.17
N LYS A 248 18.60 -1.60 25.14
CA LYS A 248 19.07 -0.53 24.24
C LYS A 248 18.08 -0.18 23.14
N VAL A 249 17.08 -1.04 22.91
CA VAL A 249 16.00 -0.76 21.97
C VAL A 249 14.95 0.07 22.69
N ASP A 250 14.71 1.27 22.18
CA ASP A 250 13.70 2.17 22.74
C ASP A 250 12.28 1.63 22.50
N TYR A 251 11.32 2.21 23.23
CA TYR A 251 9.90 1.86 23.13
C TYR A 251 9.43 1.78 21.68
N ALA A 252 9.76 2.80 20.88
CA ALA A 252 9.31 2.87 19.49
C ALA A 252 9.91 1.76 18.62
N GLY A 253 11.17 1.40 18.84
CA GLY A 253 11.83 0.27 18.21
C GLY A 253 11.13 -1.04 18.55
N LYS A 254 10.84 -1.28 19.83
CA LYS A 254 10.16 -2.50 20.28
C LYS A 254 8.78 -2.66 19.64
N THR A 255 7.95 -1.61 19.71
CA THR A 255 6.63 -1.60 19.06
C THR A 255 6.71 -1.83 17.55
N VAL A 256 7.68 -1.21 16.87
CA VAL A 256 7.86 -1.39 15.42
C VAL A 256 8.23 -2.83 15.09
N PHE A 257 9.15 -3.45 15.81
CA PHE A 257 9.56 -4.83 15.52
C PHE A 257 8.45 -5.84 15.85
N HIS A 258 7.70 -5.63 16.93
CA HIS A 258 6.47 -6.37 17.23
C HIS A 258 5.48 -6.32 16.06
N ASN A 259 5.18 -5.12 15.56
CA ASN A 259 4.26 -4.96 14.43
C ASN A 259 4.79 -5.58 13.14
N LEU A 260 6.09 -5.44 12.84
CA LEU A 260 6.69 -6.02 11.63
C LEU A 260 6.61 -7.55 11.64
N ASP A 261 6.81 -8.18 12.81
CA ASP A 261 6.59 -9.62 12.97
C ASP A 261 5.12 -9.99 12.75
N PHE A 262 4.21 -9.26 13.41
CA PHE A 262 2.76 -9.43 13.22
C PHE A 262 2.36 -9.39 11.74
N TYR A 263 2.70 -8.31 11.00
CA TYR A 263 2.31 -8.18 9.60
C TYR A 263 2.94 -9.27 8.72
N THR A 264 4.16 -9.70 9.01
CA THR A 264 4.84 -10.77 8.27
C THR A 264 4.07 -12.09 8.41
N VAL A 265 3.73 -12.47 9.65
CA VAL A 265 2.97 -13.69 9.94
C VAL A 265 1.53 -13.58 9.42
N TRP A 266 0.88 -12.46 9.64
CA TRP A 266 -0.51 -12.23 9.29
C TRP A 266 -0.73 -12.23 7.77
N ILE A 267 0.14 -11.56 7.00
CA ILE A 267 0.06 -11.59 5.52
C ILE A 267 0.30 -13.01 4.99
N ALA A 268 1.19 -13.79 5.60
CA ALA A 268 1.40 -15.18 5.20
C ALA A 268 0.13 -16.03 5.41
N LYS A 269 -0.59 -15.82 6.53
CA LYS A 269 -1.88 -16.47 6.81
C LYS A 269 -2.95 -16.05 5.79
N LEU A 270 -3.07 -14.75 5.48
CA LEU A 270 -4.01 -14.25 4.47
C LEU A 270 -3.72 -14.85 3.09
N ARG A 271 -2.45 -14.89 2.67
CA ARG A 271 -2.03 -15.51 1.40
C ARG A 271 -2.39 -16.99 1.31
N ALA A 272 -2.25 -17.73 2.40
CA ALA A 272 -2.66 -19.14 2.45
C ALA A 272 -4.20 -19.29 2.41
N ALA A 273 -4.94 -18.33 2.98
CA ALA A 273 -6.39 -18.33 2.99
C ALA A 273 -6.99 -18.07 1.60
N ILE A 274 -6.45 -17.10 0.83
CA ILE A 274 -6.99 -16.75 -0.50
C ILE A 274 -6.79 -17.82 -1.58
N GLN A 275 -5.96 -18.85 -1.32
CA GLN A 275 -5.81 -19.99 -2.24
C GLN A 275 -7.05 -20.87 -2.34
N ASN A 276 -8.00 -20.71 -1.40
CA ASN A 276 -9.22 -21.49 -1.35
C ASN A 276 -10.34 -20.65 -0.73
N GLU A 277 -11.45 -20.47 -1.44
CA GLU A 277 -12.59 -19.64 -1.00
C GLU A 277 -13.10 -20.02 0.39
N ARG A 278 -13.22 -21.32 0.70
CA ARG A 278 -13.63 -21.77 2.05
C ARG A 278 -12.64 -21.32 3.13
N ARG A 279 -11.32 -21.38 2.85
CA ARG A 279 -10.30 -20.92 3.80
C ARG A 279 -10.33 -19.41 3.99
N LEU A 280 -10.65 -18.66 2.94
CA LEU A 280 -10.85 -17.21 3.04
C LEU A 280 -12.03 -16.89 3.96
N VAL A 281 -13.18 -17.55 3.78
CA VAL A 281 -14.35 -17.37 4.67
C VAL A 281 -14.00 -17.75 6.10
N GLU A 282 -13.32 -18.88 6.33
CA GLU A 282 -12.86 -19.31 7.66
C GLU A 282 -11.88 -18.29 8.30
N PHE A 283 -11.00 -17.69 7.50
CA PHE A 283 -10.09 -16.64 7.96
C PHE A 283 -10.86 -15.38 8.35
N MET A 284 -11.84 -14.97 7.55
CA MET A 284 -12.66 -13.78 7.80
C MET A 284 -13.56 -13.94 9.03
N THR A 285 -14.13 -15.12 9.27
CA THR A 285 -14.91 -15.41 10.48
C THR A 285 -14.08 -15.32 11.77
N LYS A 286 -12.75 -15.54 11.70
CA LYS A 286 -11.85 -15.34 12.84
C LYS A 286 -11.44 -13.88 13.03
N LEU A 287 -11.50 -13.09 11.96
CA LEU A 287 -11.07 -11.70 11.92
C LEU A 287 -12.19 -10.72 12.31
N LEU A 288 -13.44 -11.08 12.04
CA LEU A 288 -14.62 -10.28 12.31
C LEU A 288 -15.45 -10.91 13.43
N SER A 289 -16.20 -10.09 14.18
CA SER A 289 -17.26 -10.62 15.05
C SER A 289 -18.36 -11.29 14.19
N GLU A 290 -19.18 -12.13 14.82
CA GLU A 290 -20.29 -12.80 14.14
C GLU A 290 -21.23 -11.78 13.47
N GLU A 291 -21.60 -10.72 14.19
CA GLU A 291 -22.47 -9.65 13.68
C GLU A 291 -21.82 -8.88 12.54
N ALA A 292 -20.52 -8.60 12.64
CA ALA A 292 -19.78 -7.92 11.58
C ALA A 292 -19.66 -8.81 10.34
N MET A 293 -19.50 -10.12 10.50
CA MET A 293 -19.44 -11.08 9.40
C MET A 293 -20.81 -11.22 8.70
N GLU A 294 -21.91 -11.28 9.45
CA GLU A 294 -23.26 -11.30 8.88
C GLU A 294 -23.57 -10.01 8.10
N LEU A 295 -23.19 -8.87 8.67
CA LEU A 295 -23.34 -7.58 7.99
C LEU A 295 -22.48 -7.52 6.71
N ALA A 296 -21.24 -8.00 6.77
CA ALA A 296 -20.37 -8.05 5.60
C ALA A 296 -20.93 -8.97 4.50
N LYS A 297 -21.39 -10.18 4.85
CA LYS A 297 -22.00 -11.12 3.87
C LYS A 297 -23.27 -10.58 3.23
N SER A 298 -24.14 -9.92 4.01
CA SER A 298 -25.39 -9.35 3.49
C SER A 298 -25.17 -8.10 2.63
N THR A 299 -24.10 -7.33 2.90
CA THR A 299 -23.81 -6.09 2.16
C THR A 299 -22.89 -6.31 0.96
N LEU A 300 -21.94 -7.25 1.04
CA LEU A 300 -20.88 -7.47 0.06
C LEU A 300 -21.11 -8.77 -0.74
N THR A 301 -22.29 -8.89 -1.34
CA THR A 301 -22.69 -10.09 -2.10
C THR A 301 -21.65 -10.45 -3.16
N GLY A 302 -21.16 -11.69 -3.11
CA GLY A 302 -20.17 -12.22 -4.06
C GLY A 302 -18.71 -11.83 -3.75
N VAL A 303 -18.44 -11.24 -2.57
CA VAL A 303 -17.09 -11.03 -2.04
C VAL A 303 -16.74 -12.04 -0.95
N LEU A 304 -17.70 -12.39 -0.08
CA LEU A 304 -17.57 -13.29 1.07
C LEU A 304 -18.66 -14.37 1.08
#